data_AF-L0DZM7-F1
#
_entry.id   AF-L0DZM7-F1
#
_cell.length_a   1.000
_cell.length_b   1.000
_cell.length_c   1.000
_cell.angle_alpha   90.00
_cell.angle_beta   90.00
_cell.angle_gamma   90.00
#
_symmetry.space_group_name_H-M   'P 1'
#
loop_
_entity.id
_entity.type
_entity.pdbx_description
1 polymer ?
#
loop_
_entity_poly.entity_id
_entity_poly.type
_entity_poly.pdbx_seq_one_letter_code
_entity_poly.pdbx_strand_id
1 'polypeptide(L)'
;MGKAWRELDLKGGGLQAVNALLAAMLRSRRKAYAAWLLFPLGLHRFYLGVPRSALLFPLFTALTLLTALLLPGQWWLLPLLALLGWAAYDLYWIERRVTAFNKELRMRLFLRKGHAPPRNYRGRYAGSDEAKRLEEDLAEYQALKERERAGHGSDTDATDAGSAEARRRAPSFSEQEAMLRELSRRRGHKSR
;
A
#
# COMPACT_ATOMS: atom_id res chain seq x y z
N MET A 1 18.34 8.92 25.59
CA MET A 1 18.82 7.56 25.24
C MET A 1 18.57 7.26 23.75
N GLY A 2 19.36 7.77 22.79
CA GLY A 2 18.88 7.76 21.38
C GLY A 2 19.88 7.68 20.23
N LYS A 3 21.20 7.53 20.46
CA LYS A 3 22.18 7.54 19.34
C LYS A 3 23.25 6.45 19.38
N ALA A 4 23.50 5.82 20.53
CA ALA A 4 24.54 4.80 20.68
C ALA A 4 24.31 3.53 19.84
N TRP A 5 23.05 3.19 19.53
CA TRP A 5 22.74 2.04 18.68
C TRP A 5 23.06 2.28 17.18
N ARG A 6 23.22 3.55 16.76
CA ARG A 6 23.50 3.91 15.36
C ARG A 6 24.97 3.79 14.98
N GLU A 7 25.85 3.78 15.98
CA GLU A 7 27.31 3.69 15.82
C GLU A 7 27.86 2.29 16.15
N LEU A 8 26.99 1.32 16.45
CA LEU A 8 27.37 -0.10 16.42
C LEU A 8 27.54 -0.51 14.96
N ASP A 9 28.73 -0.18 14.45
CA ASP A 9 29.23 -0.51 13.13
C ASP A 9 29.37 -2.03 13.02
N LEU A 10 28.29 -2.69 12.59
CA LEU A 10 28.36 -4.03 12.06
C LEU A 10 29.12 -3.94 10.72
N LYS A 11 30.45 -3.97 10.82
CA LYS A 11 31.42 -3.99 9.72
C LYS A 11 31.20 -5.10 8.67
N GLY A 12 30.22 -5.98 8.85
CA GLY A 12 29.71 -6.84 7.78
C GLY A 12 28.60 -6.12 7.04
N GLY A 13 28.82 -5.76 5.78
CA GLY A 13 27.85 -5.09 4.87
C GLY A 13 26.50 -5.82 4.75
N GLY A 14 25.71 -5.74 5.80
CA GLY A 14 24.54 -6.55 6.07
C GLY A 14 23.26 -5.73 6.09
N LEU A 15 22.16 -6.43 6.36
CA LEU A 15 20.79 -5.93 6.32
C LEU A 15 20.59 -4.58 7.06
N GLN A 16 21.36 -4.34 8.13
CA GLN A 16 21.28 -3.09 8.89
C GLN A 16 21.80 -1.87 8.12
N ALA A 17 22.91 -2.00 7.38
CA ALA A 17 23.43 -0.92 6.55
C ALA A 17 22.47 -0.61 5.38
N VAL A 18 21.91 -1.65 4.76
CA VAL A 18 20.86 -1.51 3.73
C VAL A 18 19.62 -0.84 4.29
N ASN A 19 19.19 -1.20 5.51
CA ASN A 19 18.05 -0.57 6.17
C ASN A 19 18.33 0.90 6.54
N ALA A 20 19.53 1.24 6.98
CA ALA A 20 19.92 2.62 7.27
C ALA A 20 19.93 3.48 5.98
N LEU A 21 20.50 2.95 4.90
CA LEU A 21 20.47 3.59 3.58
C LEU A 21 19.03 3.75 3.06
N LEU A 22 18.21 2.71 3.18
CA LEU A 22 16.79 2.74 2.80
C LEU A 22 16.07 3.84 3.59
N ALA A 23 16.23 3.89 4.91
CA ALA A 23 15.60 4.90 5.76
C ALA A 23 16.00 6.33 5.39
N ALA A 24 17.25 6.55 4.98
CA ALA A 24 17.73 7.84 4.50
C ALA A 24 17.14 8.24 3.13
N MET A 25 16.87 7.27 2.26
CA MET A 25 16.34 7.50 0.91
C MET A 25 14.81 7.53 0.81
N LEU A 26 14.09 7.06 1.84
CA LEU A 26 12.63 7.07 1.86
C LEU A 26 12.09 8.50 1.72
N ARG A 27 11.11 8.64 0.83
CA ARG A 27 10.39 9.90 0.62
C ARG A 27 9.28 10.01 1.67
N SER A 28 9.19 11.19 2.29
CA SER A 28 8.19 11.47 3.32
C SER A 28 7.03 12.26 2.73
N ARG A 29 5.80 11.97 3.17
CA ARG A 29 4.59 12.70 2.74
C ARG A 29 4.70 14.19 3.02
N ARG A 30 5.16 14.58 4.22
CA ARG A 30 5.33 15.99 4.62
C ARG A 30 6.22 16.76 3.65
N LYS A 31 7.39 16.21 3.29
CA LYS A 31 8.28 16.86 2.30
C LYS A 31 7.66 16.91 0.90
N ALA A 32 6.87 15.91 0.50
CA ALA A 32 6.17 15.95 -0.78
C ALA A 32 5.12 17.06 -0.84
N TYR A 33 4.30 17.22 0.21
CA TYR A 33 3.35 18.33 0.31
C TYR A 33 4.05 19.69 0.43
N ALA A 34 5.16 19.79 1.16
CA ALA A 34 5.96 21.01 1.22
C ALA A 34 6.51 21.39 -0.17
N ALA A 35 7.01 20.41 -0.94
CA ALA A 35 7.46 20.63 -2.31
C ALA A 35 6.31 20.98 -3.27
N TRP A 36 5.08 20.56 -2.97
CA TRP A 36 3.89 20.90 -3.75
C TRP A 36 3.48 22.35 -3.59
N LEU A 37 3.77 23.02 -2.47
CA LEU A 37 3.56 24.47 -2.35
C LEU A 37 4.33 25.27 -3.42
N LEU A 38 5.41 24.69 -3.94
CA LEU A 38 6.20 25.22 -5.05
C LEU A 38 5.86 24.51 -6.37
N PHE A 39 4.58 24.12 -6.56
CA PHE A 39 4.15 23.43 -7.77
C PHE A 39 4.40 24.18 -9.08
N PRO A 40 4.40 25.54 -9.17
CA PRO A 40 4.70 26.21 -10.44
C PRO A 40 6.10 25.86 -10.97
N LEU A 41 7.02 25.52 -10.06
CA LEU A 41 8.38 25.10 -10.37
C LEU A 41 8.50 23.58 -10.65
N GLY A 42 7.44 22.80 -10.42
CA GLY A 42 7.45 21.35 -10.60
C GLY A 42 8.26 20.56 -9.56
N LEU A 43 8.69 21.18 -8.45
CA LEU A 43 9.60 20.58 -7.46
C LEU A 43 9.08 19.27 -6.86
N HIS A 44 7.78 19.17 -6.63
CA HIS A 44 7.15 17.95 -6.11
C HIS A 44 7.35 16.74 -7.05
N ARG A 45 7.33 16.94 -8.38
CA ARG A 45 7.56 15.86 -9.35
C ARG A 45 9.03 15.47 -9.47
N PHE A 46 9.95 16.44 -9.34
CA PHE A 46 11.38 16.15 -9.22
C PHE A 46 11.67 15.34 -7.95
N TYR A 47 11.05 15.71 -6.82
CA TYR A 47 11.19 14.98 -5.56
C TYR A 47 10.69 13.52 -5.66
N LEU A 48 9.62 13.29 -6.43
CA LEU A 48 9.03 11.96 -6.66
C LEU A 48 9.70 11.16 -7.80
N GLY A 49 10.74 11.71 -8.44
CA GLY A 49 11.52 10.99 -9.46
C GLY A 49 10.88 10.89 -10.85
N VAL A 50 9.97 11.81 -11.21
CA VAL A 50 9.31 11.84 -12.53
C VAL A 50 9.69 13.11 -13.32
N PRO A 51 10.97 13.22 -13.77
CA PRO A 51 11.55 14.48 -14.25
C PRO A 51 10.88 15.01 -15.53
N ARG A 52 10.55 14.13 -16.49
CA ARG A 52 9.93 14.54 -17.78
C ARG A 52 8.66 15.35 -17.55
N SER A 53 7.86 14.89 -16.62
CA SER A 53 6.58 15.50 -16.31
C SER A 53 6.69 16.67 -15.34
N ALA A 54 7.83 16.79 -14.63
CA ALA A 54 8.14 17.94 -13.80
C ALA A 54 8.38 19.21 -14.64
N LEU A 55 8.91 19.06 -15.86
CA LEU A 55 9.15 20.15 -16.81
C LEU A 55 7.87 20.78 -17.37
N LEU A 56 6.74 20.08 -17.29
CA LEU A 56 5.46 20.63 -17.76
C LEU A 56 5.00 21.80 -16.90
N PHE A 57 5.22 21.77 -15.59
CA PHE A 57 4.84 22.86 -14.68
C PHE A 57 5.53 24.20 -14.99
N PRO A 58 6.87 24.28 -15.10
CA PRO A 58 7.54 25.53 -15.47
C PRO A 58 7.18 25.94 -16.90
N LEU A 59 6.93 24.99 -17.82
CA LEU A 59 6.46 25.30 -19.17
C LEU A 59 5.09 25.99 -19.15
N PHE A 60 4.10 25.43 -18.44
CA PHE A 60 2.77 26.04 -18.30
C PHE A 60 2.82 27.36 -17.52
N THR A 61 3.70 27.47 -16.53
CA THR A 61 3.93 28.72 -15.79
C THR A 61 4.49 29.79 -16.72
N ALA A 62 5.51 29.47 -17.51
CA ALA A 62 6.08 30.37 -18.51
C ALA A 62 5.05 30.75 -19.58
N LEU A 63 4.26 29.79 -20.07
CA LEU A 63 3.18 30.04 -21.03
C LEU A 63 2.11 30.97 -20.45
N THR A 64 1.75 30.79 -19.18
CA THR A 64 0.79 31.68 -18.48
C THR A 64 1.33 33.11 -18.39
N LEU A 65 2.61 33.27 -18.02
CA LEU A 65 3.25 34.59 -17.96
C LEU A 65 3.35 35.23 -19.34
N LEU A 66 3.77 34.46 -20.35
CA LEU A 66 3.97 34.95 -21.71
C LEU A 66 2.64 35.37 -22.35
N THR A 67 1.57 34.58 -22.14
CA THR A 67 0.23 34.94 -22.59
C THR A 67 -0.33 36.16 -21.84
N ALA A 68 -0.05 36.30 -20.54
CA ALA A 68 -0.47 37.46 -19.75
C ALA A 68 0.23 38.76 -20.17
N LEU A 69 1.48 38.67 -20.65
CA LEU A 69 2.29 39.82 -21.05
C LEU A 69 2.09 40.22 -22.51
N LEU A 70 1.90 39.26 -23.42
CA LEU A 70 1.90 39.51 -24.87
C LEU A 70 0.52 39.60 -25.50
N LEU A 71 -0.51 38.96 -24.92
CA LEU A 71 -1.85 38.96 -25.49
C LEU A 71 -2.79 39.87 -24.68
N PRO A 72 -3.52 40.78 -25.33
CA PRO A 72 -4.55 41.57 -24.65
C PRO A 72 -5.71 40.68 -24.20
N GLY A 73 -6.30 41.02 -23.05
CA GLY A 73 -7.46 40.30 -22.49
C GLY A 73 -7.08 39.19 -21.50
N GLN A 74 -7.96 38.20 -21.36
CA GLN A 74 -7.88 37.18 -20.30
C GLN A 74 -7.40 35.80 -20.81
N TRP A 75 -6.69 35.75 -21.93
CA TRP A 75 -6.21 34.49 -22.52
C TRP A 75 -5.28 33.69 -21.63
N TRP A 76 -4.58 34.35 -20.69
CA TRP A 76 -3.74 33.72 -19.68
C TRP A 76 -4.52 32.81 -18.71
N LEU A 77 -5.85 32.96 -18.61
CA LEU A 77 -6.68 32.08 -17.79
C LEU A 77 -6.68 30.64 -18.28
N LEU A 78 -6.53 30.40 -19.59
CA LEU A 78 -6.53 29.04 -20.15
C LEU A 78 -5.34 28.20 -19.64
N PRO A 79 -4.06 28.61 -19.83
CA PRO A 79 -2.94 27.87 -19.30
C PRO A 79 -2.92 27.86 -17.77
N LEU A 80 -3.42 28.91 -17.10
CA LEU A 80 -3.53 28.92 -15.64
C LEU A 80 -4.53 27.87 -15.13
N LEU A 81 -5.72 27.77 -15.72
CA LEU A 81 -6.71 26.77 -15.36
C LEU A 81 -6.18 25.35 -15.60
N ALA A 82 -5.50 25.13 -16.72
CA ALA A 82 -4.83 23.86 -17.00
C ALA A 82 -3.77 23.53 -15.93
N LEU A 83 -2.94 24.51 -15.55
CA LEU A 83 -1.92 24.37 -14.52
C LEU A 83 -2.53 24.04 -13.15
N LEU A 84 -3.59 24.74 -12.75
CA LEU A 84 -4.29 24.52 -11.47
C LEU A 84 -5.00 23.16 -11.44
N GLY A 85 -5.70 22.80 -12.52
CA GLY A 85 -6.35 21.49 -12.64
C GLY A 85 -5.34 20.35 -12.56
N TRP A 86 -4.18 20.51 -13.21
CA TRP A 86 -3.09 19.54 -13.14
C TRP A 86 -2.45 19.48 -11.73
N ALA A 87 -2.29 20.61 -11.05
CA ALA A 87 -1.79 20.67 -9.68
C ALA A 87 -2.73 19.99 -8.68
N ALA A 88 -4.05 20.16 -8.85
CA ALA A 88 -5.09 19.50 -8.06
C ALA A 88 -5.11 17.97 -8.30
N TYR A 89 -5.01 17.56 -9.56
CA TYR A 89 -4.80 16.14 -9.90
C TYR A 89 -3.55 15.60 -9.18
N ASP A 90 -2.44 16.32 -9.21
CA ASP A 90 -1.22 15.89 -8.53
C ASP A 90 -1.41 15.72 -7.01
N LEU A 91 -2.11 16.66 -6.37
CA LEU A 91 -2.39 16.65 -4.94
C LEU A 91 -3.12 15.37 -4.51
N TYR A 92 -4.11 14.94 -5.30
CA TYR A 92 -4.84 13.68 -5.07
C TYR A 92 -3.94 12.45 -5.20
N TRP A 93 -2.96 12.48 -6.12
CA TRP A 93 -2.09 11.33 -6.40
C TRP A 93 -0.78 11.30 -5.61
N ILE A 94 -0.42 12.36 -4.87
CA ILE A 94 0.84 12.46 -4.12
C ILE A 94 1.05 11.26 -3.19
N GLU A 95 0.04 10.84 -2.43
CA GLU A 95 0.19 9.74 -1.47
C GLU A 95 0.50 8.41 -2.16
N ARG A 96 -0.21 8.13 -3.25
CA ARG A 96 -0.03 6.92 -4.03
C ARG A 96 1.35 6.90 -4.68
N ARG A 97 1.85 8.05 -5.15
CA ARG A 97 3.20 8.16 -5.73
C ARG A 97 4.31 8.02 -4.69
N VAL A 98 4.17 8.62 -3.51
CA VAL A 98 5.14 8.42 -2.41
C VAL A 98 5.22 6.93 -2.05
N THR A 99 4.08 6.25 -1.97
CA THR A 99 4.02 4.82 -1.67
C THR A 99 4.64 3.98 -2.77
N ALA A 100 4.33 4.27 -4.04
CA ALA A 100 4.91 3.58 -5.19
C ALA A 100 6.43 3.76 -5.25
N PHE A 101 6.92 5.00 -5.08
CA PHE A 101 8.36 5.30 -5.06
C PHE A 101 9.07 4.56 -3.93
N ASN A 102 8.52 4.59 -2.71
CA ASN A 102 9.11 3.90 -1.56
C ASN A 102 9.09 2.36 -1.75
N LYS A 103 8.05 1.82 -2.38
CA LYS A 103 8.00 0.39 -2.75
C LYS A 103 9.07 0.04 -3.78
N GLU A 104 9.19 0.83 -4.82
CA GLU A 104 10.21 0.64 -5.86
C GLU A 104 11.63 0.75 -5.29
N LEU A 105 11.88 1.72 -4.42
CA LEU A 105 13.16 1.89 -3.73
C LEU A 105 13.52 0.65 -2.91
N ARG A 106 12.57 0.11 -2.14
CA ARG A 106 12.76 -1.15 -1.41
C ARG A 106 13.10 -2.30 -2.36
N MET A 107 12.34 -2.45 -3.43
CA MET A 107 12.59 -3.52 -4.42
C MET A 107 13.99 -3.37 -5.03
N ARG A 108 14.40 -2.17 -5.44
CA ARG A 108 15.72 -1.94 -6.02
C ARG A 108 16.86 -2.24 -5.05
N LEU A 109 16.70 -1.93 -3.76
CA LEU A 109 17.72 -2.19 -2.75
C LEU A 109 17.79 -3.67 -2.35
N PHE A 110 16.65 -4.34 -2.19
CA PHE A 110 16.62 -5.76 -1.78
C PHE A 110 16.86 -6.75 -2.93
N LEU A 111 16.51 -6.39 -4.16
CA LEU A 111 16.71 -7.23 -5.35
C LEU A 111 18.03 -6.93 -6.09
N ARG A 112 18.92 -6.13 -5.51
CA ARG A 112 20.25 -5.87 -6.10
C ARG A 112 21.05 -7.18 -6.12
N LYS A 113 21.38 -7.66 -7.33
CA LYS A 113 22.28 -8.81 -7.53
C LYS A 113 23.63 -8.51 -6.86
N GLY A 114 24.04 -9.35 -5.91
CA GLY A 114 25.32 -9.19 -5.19
C GLY A 114 25.23 -9.42 -3.68
N HIS A 115 24.04 -9.43 -3.09
CA HIS A 115 23.85 -9.90 -1.72
C HIS A 115 23.67 -11.42 -1.73
N ALA A 116 24.78 -12.14 -1.90
CA ALA A 116 24.81 -13.55 -1.57
C ALA A 116 24.45 -13.71 -0.09
N PRO A 117 23.65 -14.71 0.27
CA PRO A 117 23.38 -14.99 1.66
C PRO A 117 24.72 -15.22 2.40
N PRO A 118 24.83 -14.87 3.70
CA PRO A 118 26.06 -15.03 4.47
C PRO A 118 26.71 -16.40 4.25
N ARG A 119 28.04 -16.50 4.35
CA ARG A 119 28.82 -17.71 4.00
C ARG A 119 28.40 -19.01 4.70
N ASN A 120 27.50 -18.97 5.67
CA ASN A 120 26.89 -20.12 6.36
C ASN A 120 25.38 -19.97 6.55
N TYR A 121 24.70 -19.17 5.73
CA TYR A 121 23.26 -19.02 5.79
C TYR A 121 22.61 -20.32 5.31
N ARG A 122 22.32 -21.19 6.27
CA ARG A 122 21.36 -22.25 6.11
C ARG A 122 20.01 -21.54 6.10
N GLY A 123 19.45 -21.31 4.91
CA GLY A 123 18.02 -21.07 4.81
C GLY A 123 17.28 -22.19 5.55
N ARG A 124 16.00 -22.01 5.86
CA ARG A 124 15.21 -23.07 6.52
C ARG A 124 15.19 -24.42 5.77
N TYR A 125 15.70 -24.48 4.52
CA TYR A 125 15.64 -25.65 3.64
C TYR A 125 16.94 -25.85 2.86
N ALA A 126 18.08 -25.95 3.55
CA ALA A 126 19.38 -26.11 2.90
C ALA A 126 19.81 -27.58 2.67
N GLY A 127 19.00 -28.56 3.10
CA GLY A 127 19.21 -29.98 2.77
C GLY A 127 18.26 -30.42 1.67
N SER A 128 18.76 -31.14 0.65
CA SER A 128 17.91 -31.76 -0.38
C SER A 128 16.84 -32.67 0.21
N ASP A 129 17.16 -33.30 1.33
CA ASP A 129 16.28 -34.28 1.97
C ASP A 129 15.27 -33.61 2.91
N GLU A 130 15.66 -32.53 3.59
CA GLU A 130 14.75 -31.69 4.39
C GLU A 130 13.80 -30.88 3.49
N ALA A 131 14.26 -30.44 2.32
CA ALA A 131 13.43 -29.77 1.34
C ALA A 131 12.34 -30.68 0.78
N LYS A 132 12.67 -31.95 0.50
CA LYS A 132 11.70 -32.97 0.08
C LYS A 132 10.68 -33.28 1.18
N ARG A 133 11.13 -33.47 2.42
CA ARG A 133 10.22 -33.69 3.56
C ARG A 133 9.28 -32.52 3.78
N LEU A 134 9.75 -31.28 3.62
CA LEU A 134 8.88 -30.12 3.71
C LEU A 134 7.88 -30.06 2.55
N GLU A 135 8.29 -30.42 1.33
CA GLU A 135 7.38 -30.47 0.18
C GLU A 135 6.26 -31.49 0.41
N GLU A 136 6.60 -32.65 0.99
CA GLU A 136 5.65 -33.66 1.46
C GLU A 136 4.75 -33.11 2.58
N ASP A 137 5.30 -32.48 3.62
CA ASP A 137 4.55 -31.89 4.73
C ASP A 137 3.59 -30.77 4.26
N LEU A 138 4.02 -29.95 3.29
CA LEU A 138 3.22 -28.89 2.69
C LEU A 138 2.08 -29.46 1.85
N ALA A 139 2.34 -30.53 1.10
CA ALA A 139 1.32 -31.24 0.35
C ALA A 139 0.30 -31.91 1.28
N GLU A 140 0.75 -32.52 2.38
CA GLU A 140 -0.12 -33.10 3.40
C GLU A 140 -0.97 -32.02 4.08
N TYR A 141 -0.37 -30.88 4.44
CA TYR A 141 -1.10 -29.76 5.03
C TYR A 141 -2.13 -29.15 4.05
N GLN A 142 -1.79 -29.02 2.77
CA GLN A 142 -2.72 -28.58 1.73
C GLN A 142 -3.88 -29.57 1.56
N ALA A 143 -3.59 -30.87 1.50
CA ALA A 143 -4.62 -31.91 1.43
C ALA A 143 -5.52 -31.92 2.68
N LEU A 144 -4.96 -31.72 3.87
CA LEU A 144 -5.71 -31.56 5.11
C LEU A 144 -6.64 -30.35 5.03
N LYS A 145 -6.14 -29.20 4.53
CA LYS A 145 -6.92 -27.98 4.36
C LYS A 145 -8.00 -28.10 3.29
N GLU A 146 -7.75 -28.82 2.21
CA GLU A 146 -8.75 -29.10 1.18
C GLU A 146 -9.86 -30.02 1.70
N ARG A 147 -9.52 -31.02 2.53
CA ARG A 147 -10.50 -31.85 3.24
C ARG A 147 -11.32 -31.04 4.25
N GLU A 148 -10.69 -30.13 5.00
CA GLU A 148 -11.40 -29.20 5.90
C GLU A 148 -12.30 -28.23 5.11
N ARG A 149 -11.86 -27.78 3.93
CA ARG A 149 -12.62 -26.89 3.05
C ARG A 149 -13.81 -27.60 2.40
N ALA A 150 -13.67 -28.89 2.07
CA ALA A 150 -14.77 -29.73 1.60
C ALA A 150 -15.85 -29.97 2.67
N GLY A 151 -15.55 -29.74 3.95
CA GLY A 151 -16.53 -29.73 5.05
C GLY A 151 -17.32 -28.41 5.19
N HIS A 152 -16.92 -27.34 4.49
CA HIS A 152 -17.71 -26.13 4.35
C HIS A 152 -18.43 -26.14 3.00
N GLY A 153 -19.48 -26.97 2.94
CA GLY A 153 -20.44 -26.95 1.85
C GLY A 153 -20.97 -25.53 1.65
N SER A 154 -20.84 -25.06 0.42
CA SER A 154 -21.71 -24.05 -0.18
C SER A 154 -23.17 -24.37 0.13
N ASP A 155 -23.96 -23.33 0.39
CA ASP A 155 -25.42 -23.36 0.54
C ASP A 155 -26.09 -24.23 -0.54
N THR A 156 -26.38 -25.49 -0.21
CA THR A 156 -27.42 -26.32 -0.84
C THR A 156 -27.49 -27.63 -0.06
N ASP A 157 -28.39 -27.70 0.92
CA ASP A 157 -29.29 -28.86 1.10
C ASP A 157 -30.26 -28.56 2.24
N ALA A 158 -31.38 -27.95 1.84
CA ALA A 158 -32.60 -27.94 2.61
C ALA A 158 -33.24 -29.32 2.46
N THR A 159 -32.96 -30.24 3.39
CA THR A 159 -33.82 -31.36 3.84
C THR A 159 -32.99 -32.29 4.71
N ASP A 160 -33.10 -32.18 6.04
CA ASP A 160 -33.76 -33.23 6.82
C ASP A 160 -33.84 -32.85 8.30
N ALA A 161 -34.91 -33.31 8.92
CA ALA A 161 -35.34 -32.94 10.26
C ALA A 161 -34.57 -33.69 11.35
N GLY A 162 -34.42 -33.04 12.51
CA GLY A 162 -34.38 -33.72 13.80
C GLY A 162 -33.00 -34.01 14.39
N SER A 163 -32.45 -33.04 15.13
CA SER A 163 -31.90 -33.31 16.47
C SER A 163 -31.58 -31.99 17.18
N ALA A 164 -32.12 -31.88 18.39
CA ALA A 164 -31.89 -30.79 19.31
C ALA A 164 -30.38 -30.68 19.66
N GLU A 165 -29.93 -29.46 19.98
CA GLU A 165 -28.53 -29.05 20.16
C GLU A 165 -27.76 -28.68 18.89
N ALA A 166 -28.37 -27.76 18.13
CA ALA A 166 -27.65 -26.78 17.33
C ALA A 166 -26.57 -26.10 18.21
N ARG A 167 -25.34 -26.61 18.12
CA ARG A 167 -24.14 -26.00 18.67
C ARG A 167 -24.14 -24.53 18.27
N ARG A 168 -24.15 -23.67 19.29
CA ARG A 168 -24.17 -22.19 19.23
C ARG A 168 -23.16 -21.65 18.21
N ARG A 169 -23.56 -21.55 16.94
CA ARG A 169 -22.86 -20.76 15.94
C ARG A 169 -23.13 -19.30 16.25
N ALA A 170 -22.08 -18.48 16.25
CA ALA A 170 -22.25 -17.04 16.31
C ALA A 170 -23.10 -16.61 15.11
N PRO A 171 -24.14 -15.77 15.31
CA PRO A 171 -25.05 -15.39 14.24
C PRO A 171 -24.27 -14.70 13.12
N SER A 172 -24.63 -15.02 11.89
CA SER A 172 -24.05 -14.40 10.69
C SER A 172 -24.37 -12.90 10.63
N PHE A 173 -23.60 -12.14 9.86
CA PHE A 173 -23.74 -10.68 9.78
C PHE A 173 -25.13 -10.25 9.29
N SER A 174 -25.75 -11.03 8.39
CA SER A 174 -27.11 -10.84 7.91
C SER A 174 -28.16 -11.07 9.01
N GLU A 175 -27.98 -12.11 9.83
CA GLU A 175 -28.86 -12.38 10.99
C GLU A 175 -28.73 -11.30 12.07
N GLN A 176 -27.52 -10.78 12.29
CA GLN A 176 -27.29 -9.66 13.20
C GLN A 176 -28.00 -8.39 12.71
N GLU A 177 -27.93 -8.09 11.41
CA GLU A 177 -28.63 -6.93 10.83
C GLU A 177 -30.15 -7.10 10.91
N ALA A 178 -30.67 -8.32 10.68
CA ALA A 178 -32.09 -8.63 10.82
C ALA A 178 -32.58 -8.45 12.27
N MET A 179 -31.82 -8.94 13.27
CA MET A 179 -32.13 -8.74 14.69
C MET A 179 -32.13 -7.25 15.07
N LEU A 180 -31.17 -6.47 14.56
CA LEU A 180 -31.13 -5.03 14.80
C LEU A 180 -32.34 -4.29 14.21
N ARG A 181 -32.80 -4.68 13.01
CA ARG A 181 -34.03 -4.14 12.40
C ARG A 181 -35.28 -4.53 13.18
N GLU A 182 -35.32 -5.72 13.75
CA GLU A 182 -36.47 -6.16 14.53
C GLU A 182 -36.55 -5.47 15.89
N LEU A 183 -35.40 -5.26 16.55
CA LEU A 183 -35.29 -4.47 17.78
C LEU A 183 -35.69 -3.01 17.56
N SER A 184 -35.28 -2.39 16.45
CA SER A 184 -35.67 -1.01 16.15
C SER A 184 -37.18 -0.87 15.89
N ARG A 185 -37.80 -1.84 15.21
CA ARG A 185 -39.26 -1.90 15.02
C ARG A 185 -40.02 -2.05 16.34
N ARG A 186 -39.58 -2.93 17.24
CA ARG A 186 -40.20 -3.11 18.57
C ARG A 186 -40.04 -1.89 19.47
N ARG A 187 -38.91 -1.18 19.37
CA ARG A 187 -38.66 0.03 20.16
C ARG A 187 -39.53 1.21 19.72
N GLY A 188 -39.85 1.31 18.42
CA GLY A 188 -40.78 2.32 17.90
C GLY A 188 -42.25 2.06 18.23
N HIS A 189 -42.64 0.82 18.55
CA HIS A 189 -44.03 0.49 18.88
C HIS A 189 -44.39 0.74 20.36
N LYS A 190 -43.38 0.84 21.25
CA LYS A 190 -43.56 1.05 22.70
C LYS A 190 -43.62 2.52 23.12
N SER A 191 -43.60 3.46 22.18
CA SER A 191 -43.68 4.92 22.44
C SER A 191 -44.99 5.54 21.92
N ARG A 192 -46.09 4.79 21.98
CA ARG A 192 -47.45 5.29 21.75
C ARG A 192 -48.34 4.89 22.91
#